data_AF-A0A7C2HTQ8-F1
#
_entry.id   AF-A0A7C2HTQ8-F1
#
_cell.length_a   1.000
_cell.length_b   1.000
_cell.length_c   1.000
_cell.angle_alpha   90.00
_cell.angle_beta   90.00
_cell.angle_gamma   90.00
#
_symmetry.space_group_name_H-M   'P 1'
#
loop_
_entity.id
_entity.type
_entity.pdbx_description
1 polymer ?
#
loop_
_entity_poly.entity_id
_entity_poly.type
_entity_poly.pdbx_seq_one_letter_code
_entity_poly.pdbx_strand_id
1 'polypeptide(L)' 'MAQRLHLVFGGELTDPRKTVFRDVSQLHIVGIFPDYESAHRAWKAESQRTVDNAHMRYFIAPLHKLREEAGGGSAPPG' A
#
# COMPACT_ATOMS: atom_id res chain seq x y z
N MET A 1 -6.05 -21.82 5.18
CA MET A 1 -5.25 -20.84 5.96
C MET A 1 -5.05 -19.61 5.07
N ALA A 2 -5.69 -18.49 5.38
CA ALA A 2 -5.66 -17.31 4.50
C ALA A 2 -4.29 -16.61 4.57
N GLN A 3 -3.57 -16.62 3.46
CA GLN A 3 -2.28 -15.92 3.33
C GLN A 3 -2.57 -14.40 3.22
N ARG A 4 -2.25 -13.66 4.28
CA ARG A 4 -2.40 -12.20 4.33
C ARG A 4 -1.13 -11.55 3.79
N LEU A 5 -1.05 -11.44 2.47
CA LEU A 5 0.06 -10.75 1.82
C LEU A 5 -0.07 -9.23 2.04
N HIS A 6 1.04 -8.60 2.39
CA HIS A 6 1.17 -7.17 2.58
C HIS A 6 2.18 -6.62 1.58
N LEU A 7 1.74 -5.74 0.69
CA LEU A 7 2.61 -5.03 -0.23
C LEU A 7 2.99 -3.70 0.38
N VAL A 8 4.29 -3.42 0.42
CA VAL A 8 4.83 -2.13 0.84
C VAL A 8 5.31 -1.39 -0.40
N PHE A 9 4.76 -0.20 -0.60
CA PHE A 9 5.10 0.67 -1.73
C PHE A 9 5.02 2.12 -1.28
N GLY A 10 5.74 2.99 -1.96
CA GLY A 10 5.71 4.43 -1.70
C GLY A 10 5.91 5.22 -2.97
N GLY A 11 5.66 6.52 -2.88
CA GLY A 11 5.83 7.41 -4.01
C GLY A 11 5.56 8.85 -3.63
N GLU A 12 5.76 9.72 -4.62
CA GLU A 12 5.49 11.14 -4.46
C GLU A 12 3.98 11.39 -4.53
N LEU A 13 3.43 12.00 -3.48
CA LEU A 13 2.04 12.45 -3.42
C LEU A 13 1.92 13.84 -4.06
N THR A 14 0.79 14.07 -4.73
CA THR A 14 0.41 15.41 -5.22
C THR A 14 0.20 16.41 -4.09
N ASP A 15 -0.31 15.91 -2.96
CA ASP A 15 -0.60 16.70 -1.77
C ASP A 15 -0.36 15.79 -0.56
N PRO A 16 0.41 16.21 0.44
CA PRO A 16 0.70 15.40 1.63
C PRO A 16 -0.55 15.04 2.45
N ARG A 17 -1.68 15.71 2.22
CA ARG A 17 -2.98 15.43 2.87
C ARG A 17 -3.84 14.44 2.10
N LYS A 18 -3.49 14.12 0.85
CA LYS A 18 -4.24 13.20 -0.01
C LYS A 18 -3.47 11.92 -0.23
N THR A 19 -4.18 10.84 -0.56
CA THR A 19 -3.62 9.55 -0.99
C THR A 19 -3.51 9.47 -2.52
N VAL A 20 -3.32 10.60 -3.19
CA VAL A 20 -3.20 10.67 -4.65
C VAL A 20 -1.74 10.83 -5.02
N PHE A 21 -1.18 9.75 -5.58
CA PHE A 21 0.17 9.76 -6.14
C PHE A 21 0.22 10.72 -7.33
N ARG A 22 1.28 11.53 -7.36
CA ARG A 22 1.56 12.44 -8.47
C ARG A 22 1.97 11.67 -9.71
N ASP A 23 2.79 10.66 -9.51
CA ASP A 23 3.29 9.84 -10.59
C ASP A 23 3.26 8.37 -10.18
N VAL A 24 2.36 7.62 -10.81
CA VAL A 24 2.22 6.18 -10.58
C VAL A 24 3.35 5.37 -11.22
N SER A 25 4.08 5.94 -12.20
CA SER A 25 5.22 5.27 -12.83
C SER A 25 6.47 5.32 -11.96
N GLN A 26 6.58 6.35 -11.10
CA GLN A 26 7.66 6.53 -10.13
C GLN A 26 7.36 5.87 -8.77
N LEU A 27 6.39 4.96 -8.70
CA LEU A 27 6.11 4.21 -7.48
C LEU A 27 7.31 3.34 -7.11
N HIS A 28 7.84 3.57 -5.92
CA HIS A 28 8.88 2.77 -5.33
C HIS A 28 8.27 1.57 -4.61
N ILE A 29 8.47 0.38 -5.16
CA ILE A 29 8.01 -0.87 -4.57
C ILE A 29 9.12 -1.42 -3.67
N VAL A 30 8.85 -1.50 -2.37
CA VAL A 30 9.81 -2.01 -1.38
C VAL A 30 9.83 -3.54 -1.39
N GLY A 31 8.64 -4.16 -1.48
CA GLY A 31 8.50 -5.61 -1.52
C GLY A 31 7.15 -6.12 -1.03
N ILE A 32 6.97 -7.44 -1.15
CA ILE A 32 5.78 -8.16 -0.69
C ILE A 32 6.18 -9.05 0.48
N PHE A 33 5.42 -8.97 1.57
CA PHE A 33 5.69 -9.70 2.80
C PHE A 33 4.52 -10.61 3.18
N PRO A 34 4.79 -11.79 3.76
CA PRO A 34 3.75 -12.75 4.17
C PRO A 34 3.08 -12.38 5.50
N ASP A 35 3.63 -11.41 6.24
CA ASP A 35 3.17 -10.98 7.56
C ASP A 35 3.21 -9.46 7.71
N TYR A 36 2.32 -8.94 8.57
CA TYR A 36 2.21 -7.49 8.82
C TYR A 36 3.46 -6.93 9.49
N GLU A 37 4.11 -7.71 10.37
CA GLU A 37 5.26 -7.24 11.14
C GLU A 37 6.47 -6.95 10.25
N SER A 38 6.80 -7.86 9.33
CA SER A 38 7.86 -7.65 8.34
C SER A 38 7.54 -6.50 7.40
N ALA A 39 6.29 -6.39 6.94
CA ALA A 39 5.84 -5.27 6.11
C ALA A 39 5.99 -3.93 6.84
N HIS A 40 5.55 -3.86 8.10
CA HIS A 40 5.65 -2.65 8.91
C HIS A 40 7.11 -2.27 9.20
N ARG A 41 7.99 -3.25 9.41
CA ARG A 41 9.43 -2.99 9.60
C ARG A 41 10.07 -2.39 8.35
N ALA A 42 9.76 -2.94 7.17
CA ALA A 42 10.25 -2.42 5.89
C ALA A 42 9.70 -1.01 5.61
N TRP A 43 8.38 -0.83 5.77
CA TRP A 43 7.73 0.46 5.64
C TRP A 43 8.32 1.53 6.58
N LYS A 44 8.57 1.17 7.84
CA LYS A 44 9.13 2.11 8.83
C LYS A 44 10.54 2.53 8.46
N ALA A 45 11.38 1.60 8.03
CA ALA A 45 12.75 1.91 7.60
C ALA A 45 12.76 2.86 6.39
N GLU A 46 11.92 2.58 5.40
CA GLU A 46 11.80 3.40 4.19
C GLU A 46 11.18 4.78 4.47
N SER A 47 10.11 4.82 5.27
CA SER A 47 9.46 6.07 5.66
C SER A 47 10.36 6.98 6.49
N GLN A 48 11.21 6.41 7.34
CA GLN A 48 12.21 7.17 8.10
C GLN A 48 13.32 7.69 7.18
N ARG A 49 13.70 6.93 6.15
CA ARG A 49 14.72 7.33 5.18
C ARG A 49 14.27 8.45 4.25
N THR A 50 12.97 8.50 3.93
CA THR A 50 12.41 9.52 3.03
C THR A 50 11.71 10.66 3.75
N VAL A 51 11.93 10.80 5.07
CA VAL A 51 11.30 11.87 5.87
C VAL A 51 11.68 13.27 5.38
N ASP A 52 12.89 13.43 4.83
CA ASP A 52 13.38 14.68 4.25
C ASP A 52 12.65 15.08 2.96
N ASN A 53 11.98 14.13 2.29
CA ASN A 53 11.21 14.39 1.09
C ASN A 53 9.73 14.52 1.45
N ALA A 54 9.26 15.76 1.63
CA ALA A 54 7.94 16.09 2.17
C ALA A 54 6.75 15.47 1.41
N HIS A 55 6.95 15.10 0.15
CA HIS A 55 5.93 14.48 -0.68
C HIS A 55 6.06 12.95 -0.79
N MET A 56 7.17 12.37 -0.33
CA MET A 56 7.43 10.94 -0.43
C MET A 56 6.75 10.21 0.73
N ARG A 57 5.76 9.38 0.43
CA ARG A 57 4.99 8.65 1.44
C ARG A 57 4.91 7.18 1.07
N TYR A 58 5.15 6.31 2.05
CA TYR A 58 4.97 4.88 1.91
C TYR A 58 3.66 4.42 2.54
N PHE A 59 3.08 3.38 1.95
CA PHE A 59 1.83 2.75 2.34
C PHE A 59 2.00 1.24 2.40
N ILE A 60 1.19 0.61 3.26
CA ILE A 60 1.10 -0.85 3.38
C ILE A 60 -0.30 -1.24 2.88
N ALA A 61 -0.38 -1.93 1.74
CA ALA A 61 -1.64 -2.45 1.22
C ALA A 61 -1.79 -3.94 1.53
N PRO A 62 -2.87 -4.33 2.23
CA PRO A 62 -3.23 -5.74 2.37
C PRO A 62 -3.87 -6.25 1.06
N LEU A 63 -3.18 -7.14 0.33
CA LEU A 63 -3.69 -7.69 -0.94
C LEU A 63 -4.92 -8.59 -0.77
N HIS A 64 -5.17 -9.09 0.44
CA HIS A 64 -6.31 -9.97 0.70
C HIS A 64 -7.66 -9.25 0.57
N LYS A 65 -7.71 -7.94 0.87
CA LYS A 65 -8.94 -7.13 0.79
C LYS A 65 -9.42 -6.95 -0.66
N LEU A 66 -8.49 -6.76 -1.59
CA LEU A 66 -8.82 -6.49 -3.00
C LEU A 66 -9.42 -7.70 -3.73
N ARG A 67 -9.16 -8.92 -3.26
CA ARG A 67 -9.71 -10.16 -3.83
C ARG A 67 -11.10 -10.51 -3.31
N GLU A 68 -11.48 -10.04 -2.12
CA GLU A 68 -12.84 -10.24 -1.60
C GLU A 68 -13.85 -9.28 -2.24
N GLU A 69 -13.44 -8.07 -2.63
CA GLU A 69 -14.34 -7.11 -3.33
C GLU A 69 -14.76 -7.58 -4.72
N ALA A 70 -13.95 -8.41 -5.40
CA ALA A 70 -14.35 -9.06 -6.66
C ALA A 70 -15.32 -10.24 -6.46
N GLY A 71 -15.49 -10.74 -5.23
CA GLY A 71 -16.44 -11.81 -4.88
C GLY A 71 -17.75 -11.30 -4.28
N GLY A 72 -17.85 -9.99 -4.00
CA GLY A 72 -19.00 -9.33 -3.37
C GLY A 72 -20.01 -8.76 -4.35
N GLY A 73 -20.16 -9.34 -5.54
CA GLY A 73 -21.28 -9.09 -6.44
C GLY A 73 -22.57 -9.66 -5.86
N SER A 74 -23.06 -9.08 -4.77
CA SER A 74 -24.43 -9.34 -4.31
C SER A 74 -25.38 -8.82 -5.39
N ALA A 75 -26.03 -9.78 -6.03
CA ALA A 75 -27.01 -9.64 -7.09
C ALA A 75 -28.06 -8.55 -6.82
N PRO A 76 -28.60 -7.88 -7.86
CA PRO A 76 -29.72 -6.96 -7.68
C PRO A 76 -30.95 -7.76 -7.22
N PRO A 77 -31.71 -7.30 -6.20
CA PRO A 77 -33.04 -7.82 -5.96
C PRO A 77 -33.94 -7.37 -7.13
N GLY A 78 -34.75 -8.30 -7.64
CA GLY A 78 -35.57 -8.15 -8.85
C GLY A 78 -36.84 -7.32 -8.69
#